data_AF-A0AAW2E8B1-F1
#
_entry.id   AF-A0AAW2E8B1-F1
#
_cell.length_a   1.000
_cell.length_b   1.000
_cell.length_c   1.000
_cell.angle_alpha   90.00
_cell.angle_beta   90.00
_cell.angle_gamma   90.00
#
_symmetry.space_group_name_H-M   'P 1'
#
loop_
_entity.id
_entity.type
_entity.pdbx_description
1 polymer ?
#
loop_
_entity_poly.entity_id
_entity_poly.type
_entity_poly.pdbx_seq_one_letter_code
_entity_poly.pdbx_strand_id
1 'polypeptide(L)' 'MKNIKHNGNISLDDVIETAKVTHPRSMAKDLSGTVKVILGTCVSVGCRVNGKDPKDLQQEISDGDVEVPLD' A
#
# COMPACT_ATOMS: atom_id res chain seq x y z
N MET A 1 -15.04 -2.88 22.12
CA MET A 1 -14.18 -2.68 20.94
C MET A 1 -13.62 -4.05 20.57
N LYS A 2 -13.83 -4.52 19.33
CA LYS A 2 -13.28 -5.83 18.91
C LYS A 2 -11.79 -5.63 18.64
N ASN A 3 -10.96 -5.86 19.66
CA ASN A 3 -9.50 -5.87 19.53
C ASN A 3 -9.06 -7.12 18.74
N ILE A 4 -9.37 -7.15 17.45
CA ILE A 4 -8.74 -8.06 16.51
C ILE A 4 -7.27 -7.60 16.46
N LYS A 5 -6.37 -8.39 17.03
CA LYS A 5 -4.93 -8.17 16.88
C LYS A 5 -4.60 -8.35 15.40
N HIS A 6 -4.61 -7.28 14.62
CA HIS A 6 -4.02 -7.27 13.30
C HIS A 6 -2.49 -7.29 13.47
N ASN A 7 -1.95 -8.48 13.75
CA ASN A 7 -0.52 -8.76 13.64
C ASN A 7 -0.08 -8.89 12.17
N GLY A 8 -0.87 -8.34 11.25
CA GLY A 8 -0.67 -8.44 9.81
C GLY A 8 0.44 -7.49 9.42
N ASN A 9 1.67 -7.98 9.41
CA ASN A 9 2.67 -7.41 8.54
C ASN A 9 2.50 -8.07 7.17
N ILE A 10 2.29 -7.29 6.12
CA ILE A 10 2.28 -7.77 4.74
C ILE A 10 3.51 -7.25 4.00
N SER A 11 3.93 -7.93 2.94
CA SER A 11 5.06 -7.45 2.15
C SER A 11 4.63 -6.29 1.25
N LEU A 12 5.59 -5.46 0.82
CA LEU A 12 5.31 -4.44 -0.18
C LEU A 12 4.98 -5.07 -1.55
N ASP A 13 5.55 -6.23 -1.84
CA ASP A 13 5.27 -7.00 -3.06
C ASP A 13 3.80 -7.42 -3.13
N ASP A 14 3.23 -7.93 -2.04
CA ASP A 14 1.79 -8.28 -1.97
C ASP A 14 0.90 -7.06 -2.25
N VAL A 15 1.31 -5.88 -1.76
CA VAL A 15 0.62 -4.61 -2.00
C VAL A 15 0.69 -4.24 -3.48
N ILE A 16 1.86 -4.40 -4.11
CA ILE A 16 2.07 -4.12 -5.54
C ILE A 16 1.26 -5.09 -6.40
N GLU A 17 1.28 -6.39 -6.12
CA GLU A 17 0.47 -7.38 -6.84
C GLU A 17 -1.03 -7.08 -6.73
N THR A 18 -1.49 -6.76 -5.52
CA THR A 18 -2.89 -6.35 -5.30
C THR A 18 -3.20 -5.05 -6.05
N ALA A 19 -2.25 -4.11 -6.12
CA ALA A 19 -2.38 -2.89 -6.89
C ALA A 19 -2.52 -3.19 -8.38
N LYS A 20 -1.75 -4.12 -8.96
CA LYS A 20 -1.86 -4.51 -10.37
C LYS A 20 -3.24 -5.07 -10.72
N VAL A 21 -3.82 -5.90 -9.84
CA VAL A 21 -5.18 -6.44 -10.03
C VAL A 21 -6.28 -5.38 -9.86
N THR A 22 -6.00 -4.35 -9.08
CA THR A 22 -6.95 -3.26 -8.79
C THR A 22 -6.83 -2.11 -9.79
N HIS A 23 -5.66 -1.88 -10.37
CA HIS A 23 -5.32 -0.73 -11.20
C HIS A 23 -6.27 -0.54 -12.39
N PRO A 24 -6.63 -1.57 -13.19
CA PRO A 24 -7.56 -1.43 -14.31
C PRO A 24 -8.97 -0.97 -13.92
N ARG A 25 -9.35 -1.16 -12.64
CA ARG A 25 -10.64 -0.75 -12.08
C ARG A 25 -10.53 0.53 -11.25
N SER A 26 -9.31 1.03 -11.06
CA SER A 26 -9.04 2.24 -10.28
C SER A 26 -9.03 3.47 -11.20
N MET A 27 -9.37 4.62 -10.63
CA MET A 27 -9.30 5.91 -11.34
C MET A 27 -7.90 6.56 -11.22
N ALA A 28 -6.89 5.79 -10.79
CA ALA A 28 -5.53 6.29 -10.65
C ALA A 28 -4.86 6.36 -12.02
N LYS A 29 -4.12 7.44 -12.26
CA LYS A 29 -3.39 7.65 -13.52
C LYS A 29 -2.26 6.64 -13.69
N ASP A 30 -1.55 6.34 -12.59
CA ASP A 30 -0.35 5.50 -12.56
C ASP A 30 -0.51 4.44 -11.46
N LEU A 31 0.21 3.32 -11.58
CA LEU A 31 0.17 2.25 -10.58
C LEU A 31 0.54 2.73 -9.18
N SER A 32 1.47 3.69 -9.08
CA SER A 32 1.87 4.33 -7.82
C SER A 32 0.68 4.98 -7.10
N GLY A 33 -0.29 5.52 -7.85
CA GLY A 33 -1.53 6.06 -7.29
C GLY A 33 -2.40 4.95 -6.69
N THR A 34 -2.53 3.81 -7.37
CA THR A 34 -3.27 2.64 -6.85
C THR A 34 -2.59 2.04 -5.62
N VAL A 35 -1.26 1.93 -5.62
CA VAL A 35 -0.48 1.47 -4.45
C VAL A 35 -0.73 2.35 -3.24
N LYS A 36 -0.73 3.69 -3.40
CA LYS A 36 -1.04 4.62 -2.30
C LYS A 36 -2.45 4.43 -1.74
N VAL A 37 -3.45 4.14 -2.58
CA VAL A 37 -4.82 3.83 -2.12
C VAL A 37 -4.86 2.56 -1.27
N ILE A 38 -4.15 1.51 -1.69
CA ILE A 38 -4.07 0.27 -0.92
C ILE A 38 -3.36 0.50 0.42
N LEU A 39 -2.23 1.23 0.41
CA LEU A 39 -1.55 1.62 1.66
C LEU A 39 -2.44 2.46 2.58
N GLY A 40 -3.28 3.35 2.04
CA GLY A 40 -4.29 4.09 2.82
C GLY A 40 -5.32 3.16 3.49
N THR A 41 -5.67 2.06 2.83
CA THR A 41 -6.49 1.00 3.43
C THR A 41 -5.75 0.30 4.57
N CYS A 42 -4.46 0.00 4.38
CA CYS A 42 -3.59 -0.60 5.41
C CYS A 42 -3.52 0.27 6.68
N VAL A 43 -3.45 1.60 6.52
CA VAL A 43 -3.52 2.57 7.64
C VAL A 43 -4.82 2.41 8.42
N SER A 44 -5.95 2.33 7.72
CA SER A 44 -7.28 2.25 8.34
C SER A 44 -7.52 0.92 9.05
N VAL A 45 -6.94 -0.16 8.51
CA VAL A 45 -6.96 -1.50 9.11
C VAL A 45 -5.99 -1.60 10.30
N GLY A 46 -4.94 -0.77 10.34
CA GLY A 46 -3.89 -0.82 11.36
C GLY A 46 -2.90 -1.96 11.13
N CYS A 47 -2.65 -2.33 9.87
CA CYS A 47 -1.62 -3.31 9.50
C CYS A 47 -0.30 -2.61 9.15
N ARG A 48 0.80 -3.35 9.27
CA ARG A 48 2.14 -2.88 8.87
C ARG A 48 2.47 -3.41 7.48
N VAL A 49 3.31 -2.68 6.77
CA VAL A 49 3.83 -3.12 5.46
C VAL A 49 5.34 -3.11 5.54
N ASN A 50 5.94 -4.27 5.32
CA ASN A 50 7.38 -4.50 5.48
C ASN A 50 7.96 -4.00 6.82
N GLY A 51 7.18 -4.12 7.90
CA GLY A 51 7.52 -3.66 9.24
C GLY A 51 7.41 -2.14 9.46
N LYS A 52 7.18 -1.35 8.40
CA LYS A 52 7.00 0.11 8.43
C LYS A 52 5.53 0.51 8.58
N ASP A 53 5.31 1.76 8.98
CA ASP A 53 3.99 2.37 8.94
C ASP A 53 3.59 2.62 7.46
N PRO A 54 2.39 2.23 7.02
CA PRO A 54 1.95 2.47 5.66
C PRO A 54 1.81 3.96 5.31
N LYS A 55 1.76 4.89 6.27
CA LYS A 55 1.86 6.34 6.00
C LYS A 55 3.27 6.74 5.57
N ASP A 56 4.29 6.20 6.23
CA ASP A 56 5.69 6.50 5.90
C ASP A 56 5.99 5.99 4.49
N LEU A 57 5.54 4.78 4.15
CA LEU A 57 5.69 4.23 2.80
C LEU A 57 4.96 5.05 1.73
N GLN A 58 3.79 5.63 2.03
CA GLN A 58 3.11 6.52 1.08
C GLN A 58 3.93 7.78 0.79
N GLN A 59 4.64 8.28 1.80
CA GLN A 59 5.53 9.43 1.66
C GLN A 59 6.78 9.04 0.86
N GLU A 60 7.44 7.92 1.20
CA GLU A 60 8.60 7.40 0.45
C GLU A 60 8.28 7.17 -1.05
N ILE A 61 7.08 6.67 -1.38
CA ILE A 61 6.64 6.53 -2.78
C ILE A 61 6.36 7.89 -3.44
N SER A 62 5.93 8.90 -2.66
CA SER A 62 5.71 10.25 -3.17
C SER A 62 7.02 10.99 -3.43
N ASP A 63 8.03 10.74 -2.60
CA ASP A 63 9.37 11.33 -2.70
C ASP A 63 10.23 10.61 -3.75
N GLY A 64 9.81 9.41 -4.18
CA GLY A 64 10.51 8.58 -5.16
C GLY A 64 11.59 7.69 -4.56
N ASP A 65 11.64 7.58 -3.23
CA ASP A 65 12.57 6.72 -2.48
C ASP A 65 12.22 5.23 -2.60
N VAL A 66 10.93 4.93 -2.83
CA VAL A 66 10.44 3.57 -3.10
C VAL A 66 10.02 3.48 -4.56
N GLU A 67 10.77 2.68 -5.33
CA GLU A 67 10.43 2.39 -6.71
C GLU A 67 9.17 1.53 -6.79
N VAL A 68 8.14 2.06 -7.44
CA VAL A 68 6.96 1.30 -7.85
C VAL A 68 7.13 0.98 -9.34
N PRO A 69 6.98 -0.29 -9.76
CA PRO A 69 7.07 -0.65 -11.17
C PRO A 69 6.13 0.21 -12.02
N LEU A 70 6.65 0.74 -13.13
CA LEU A 70 5.83 1.35 -14.17
C LEU A 70 5.25 0.20 -15.00
N ASP A 71 4.00 -0.19 -14.74
CA ASP A 71 3.23 -1.04 -15.66
C ASP A 71 2.66 -0.20 -16.83
#